data_AF-A0A351C8J8-F1
#
_entry.id   AF-A0A351C8J8-F1
#
_cell.length_a   1.000
_cell.length_b   1.000
_cell.length_c   1.000
_cell.angle_alpha   90.00
_cell.angle_beta   90.00
_cell.angle_gamma   90.00
#
_symmetry.space_group_name_H-M   'P 1'
#
loop_
_entity.id
_entity.type
_entity.pdbx_description
1 polymer ?
#
loop_
_entity_poly.entity_id
_entity_poly.type
_entity_poly.pdbx_seq_one_letter_code
_entity_poly.pdbx_strand_id
1 'polypeptide(L)'
;MSALKRYFLPALLIFVMGTAVGLTMDGLFSDDTYEQLQKLEDAYILINRQYVEEVDPAEMTEQAIQAMLKELDPHSSYIDTRSMTKVQADYQGSFGGIGIWFEVPANDTTVVTSTIPDGPSEAAGLLPGDRIIAVNDSSIIGLTSLDIQNLIMGPVGT
;
A
#
# COMPACT_ATOMS: atom_id res chain seq x y z
N MET A 1 -66.81 -29.14 10.13
CA MET A 1 -66.29 -27.76 9.95
C MET A 1 -65.60 -27.19 11.21
N SER A 2 -65.08 -28.02 12.14
CA SER A 2 -64.49 -27.57 13.42
C SER A 2 -62.96 -27.74 13.49
N ALA A 3 -62.35 -28.58 12.66
CA ALA A 3 -60.90 -28.83 12.68
C ALA A 3 -60.09 -27.64 12.12
N LEU A 4 -60.59 -26.95 11.08
CA LEU A 4 -59.88 -25.84 10.44
C LEU A 4 -59.75 -24.61 11.37
N LYS A 5 -60.76 -24.35 12.21
CA LYS A 5 -60.72 -23.25 13.20
C LYS A 5 -59.70 -23.47 14.32
N ARG A 6 -59.34 -24.72 14.63
CA ARG A 6 -58.43 -25.07 15.73
C ARG A 6 -56.97 -24.73 15.44
N TYR A 7 -56.56 -24.76 14.16
CA TYR A 7 -55.20 -24.42 13.74
C TYR A 7 -55.04 -22.96 13.30
N PHE A 8 -56.15 -22.25 13.06
CA PHE A 8 -56.12 -20.86 12.63
C PHE A 8 -55.59 -19.91 13.71
N LEU A 9 -55.98 -20.12 14.97
CA LEU A 9 -55.55 -19.30 16.10
C LEU A 9 -54.03 -19.37 16.37
N PRO A 10 -53.39 -20.57 16.47
CA PRO A 10 -51.94 -20.64 16.64
C PRO A 10 -51.17 -20.15 15.41
N ALA A 11 -51.69 -20.35 14.19
CA ALA A 11 -51.06 -19.83 12.98
C ALA A 11 -51.05 -18.29 12.93
N LEU A 12 -52.15 -17.66 13.34
CA LEU A 12 -52.22 -16.19 13.46
C LEU A 12 -51.23 -15.67 14.50
N LEU A 13 -51.10 -16.36 15.64
CA LEU A 13 -50.15 -15.99 16.68
C LEU A 13 -48.69 -16.07 16.21
N ILE A 14 -48.32 -17.12 15.48
CA ILE A 14 -46.97 -17.25 14.91
C ILE A 14 -46.72 -16.15 13.87
N PHE A 15 -47.72 -15.81 13.06
CA PHE A 15 -47.60 -14.73 12.07
C PHE A 15 -47.45 -13.34 12.73
N VAL A 16 -48.25 -13.06 13.76
CA VAL A 16 -48.15 -11.81 14.55
C VAL A 16 -46.83 -11.74 15.30
N MET A 17 -46.35 -12.87 15.84
CA MET A 17 -45.06 -12.92 16.53
C MET A 17 -43.88 -12.78 15.56
N GLY A 18 -43.96 -13.40 14.38
CA GLY A 18 -42.95 -13.25 13.33
C GLY A 18 -42.86 -11.83 12.78
N THR A 19 -44.01 -11.17 12.59
CA THR A 19 -44.05 -9.76 12.16
C THR A 19 -43.57 -8.80 13.25
N ALA A 20 -43.94 -9.04 14.52
CA ALA A 20 -43.44 -8.26 15.64
C ALA A 20 -41.91 -8.41 15.80
N VAL A 21 -41.38 -9.63 15.71
CA VAL A 21 -39.94 -9.89 15.74
C VAL A 21 -39.23 -9.23 14.56
N GLY A 22 -39.80 -9.32 13.35
CA GLY A 22 -39.26 -8.66 12.15
C GLY A 22 -39.14 -7.14 12.31
N LEU A 23 -40.19 -6.48 12.80
CA LEU A 23 -40.17 -5.02 13.02
C LEU A 23 -39.18 -4.59 14.12
N THR A 24 -38.89 -5.47 15.10
CA THR A 24 -37.88 -5.18 16.14
C THR A 24 -36.46 -5.53 15.72
N MET A 25 -36.27 -6.30 14.64
CA MET A 25 -34.97 -6.75 14.14
C MET A 25 -34.35 -5.78 13.13
N ASP A 26 -35.12 -4.87 12.53
CA ASP A 26 -34.59 -3.82 11.63
C ASP A 26 -33.49 -2.98 12.32
N GLY A 27 -33.60 -2.76 13.64
CA GLY A 27 -32.60 -2.02 14.42
C GLY A 27 -31.35 -2.83 14.81
N LEU A 28 -31.35 -4.16 14.66
CA LEU A 28 -30.20 -5.02 14.96
C LEU A 28 -29.28 -5.22 13.75
N PHE A 29 -29.79 -4.95 12.54
CA PHE A 29 -29.04 -4.98 11.27
C PHE A 29 -28.90 -3.57 10.66
N SER A 30 -29.05 -2.52 11.47
CA SER A 30 -28.52 -1.19 11.13
C SER A 30 -27.01 -1.36 10.99
N ASP A 31 -26.57 -1.58 9.77
CA ASP A 31 -25.19 -1.90 9.41
C ASP A 31 -24.35 -0.64 9.66
N ASP A 32 -23.84 -0.48 10.89
CA ASP A 32 -22.93 0.61 11.32
C ASP A 32 -21.84 0.85 10.27
N THR A 33 -21.38 -0.22 9.62
CA THR A 33 -20.47 -0.19 8.47
C THR A 33 -20.91 0.76 7.36
N TYR A 34 -22.19 0.74 6.98
CA TYR A 34 -22.74 1.57 5.92
C TYR A 34 -22.77 3.05 6.32
N GLU A 35 -23.16 3.37 7.57
CA GLU A 35 -23.09 4.74 8.08
C GLU A 35 -21.65 5.26 8.13
N GLN A 36 -20.68 4.44 8.57
CA GLN A 36 -19.27 4.85 8.57
C GLN A 36 -18.72 5.04 7.15
N LEU A 37 -19.14 4.21 6.19
CA LEU A 37 -18.74 4.35 4.79
C LEU A 37 -19.30 5.64 4.18
N GLN A 38 -20.57 5.96 4.45
CA GLN A 38 -21.18 7.20 3.99
C GLN A 38 -20.46 8.43 4.57
N LYS A 39 -20.07 8.38 5.85
CA LYS A 39 -19.27 9.44 6.48
C LYS A 39 -17.91 9.63 5.81
N LEU A 40 -17.24 8.54 5.41
CA LEU A 40 -15.98 8.59 4.67
C LEU A 40 -16.17 9.21 3.28
N GLU A 41 -17.23 8.81 2.56
CA GLU A 41 -17.58 9.36 1.25
C GLU A 41 -17.86 10.87 1.31
N ASP A 42 -18.68 11.30 2.27
CA ASP A 42 -19.02 12.71 2.45
C ASP A 42 -17.76 13.56 2.71
N ALA A 43 -16.86 13.08 3.59
CA ALA A 43 -15.60 13.75 3.86
C ALA A 43 -14.70 13.83 2.61
N TYR A 44 -14.57 12.72 1.88
CA TYR A 44 -13.80 12.65 0.65
C TYR A 44 -14.29 13.66 -0.40
N ILE A 45 -15.61 13.71 -0.63
CA ILE A 45 -16.23 14.62 -1.60
C ILE A 45 -16.06 16.08 -1.14
N LEU A 46 -16.23 16.35 0.15
CA LEU A 46 -16.11 17.69 0.72
C LEU A 46 -14.70 18.24 0.51
N ILE A 47 -13.67 17.46 0.83
CA ILE A 47 -12.26 17.84 0.63
C ILE A 47 -12.01 18.07 -0.86
N ASN A 48 -12.38 17.11 -1.72
CA ASN A 48 -12.11 17.21 -3.15
C ASN A 48 -12.76 18.44 -3.82
N ARG A 49 -13.90 18.92 -3.30
CA ARG A 49 -14.65 20.04 -3.89
C ARG A 49 -14.39 21.39 -3.24
N GLN A 50 -14.06 21.41 -1.96
CA GLN A 50 -14.02 22.65 -1.16
C GLN A 50 -12.63 22.98 -0.61
N TYR A 51 -11.64 22.11 -0.80
CA TYR A 51 -10.28 22.42 -0.40
C TYR A 51 -9.70 23.57 -1.24
N VAL A 52 -8.80 24.34 -0.63
CA VAL A 52 -8.29 25.58 -1.21
C VAL A 52 -7.33 25.34 -2.38
N GLU A 53 -6.71 24.16 -2.42
CA GLU A 53 -5.83 23.68 -3.48
C GLU A 53 -6.48 22.54 -4.24
N GLU A 54 -6.08 22.37 -5.50
CA GLU A 54 -6.51 21.23 -6.31
C GLU A 54 -5.88 19.95 -5.75
N VAL A 55 -6.72 18.96 -5.45
CA VAL A 55 -6.30 17.66 -4.92
C VAL A 55 -6.47 16.62 -6.01
N ASP A 56 -5.45 15.77 -6.24
CA ASP A 56 -5.58 14.62 -7.13
C ASP A 56 -6.45 13.54 -6.44
N PRO A 57 -7.65 13.21 -6.97
CA PRO A 57 -8.52 12.21 -6.36
C PRO A 57 -7.87 10.83 -6.29
N ALA A 58 -7.04 10.47 -7.28
CA ALA A 58 -6.34 9.19 -7.29
C ALA A 58 -5.33 9.13 -6.14
N GLU A 59 -4.48 10.14 -6.02
CA GLU A 59 -3.48 10.21 -4.95
C GLU A 59 -4.13 10.23 -3.56
N MET A 60 -5.21 11.00 -3.37
CA MET A 60 -5.93 11.05 -2.10
C MET A 60 -6.51 9.68 -1.71
N THR A 61 -6.98 8.91 -2.69
CA THR A 61 -7.52 7.56 -2.46
C THR A 61 -6.42 6.60 -2.00
N GLU A 62 -5.27 6.60 -2.69
CA GLU A 62 -4.15 5.75 -2.32
C GLU A 62 -3.63 6.05 -0.92
N GLN A 63 -3.50 7.33 -0.57
CA GLN A 63 -3.07 7.76 0.76
C GLN A 63 -4.08 7.37 1.84
N ALA A 64 -5.39 7.48 1.58
CA ALA A 64 -6.43 7.07 2.53
C ALA A 64 -6.37 5.56 2.81
N ILE A 65 -6.21 4.73 1.77
CA ILE A 65 -6.08 3.27 1.92
C ILE A 65 -4.83 2.91 2.73
N GLN A 66 -3.67 3.52 2.40
CA GLN A 66 -2.43 3.31 3.14
C GLN A 66 -2.56 3.69 4.62
N ALA A 67 -3.21 4.82 4.92
CA ALA A 67 -3.44 5.26 6.29
C ALA A 67 -4.34 4.30 7.08
N MET A 68 -5.41 3.78 6.47
CA MET A 68 -6.30 2.80 7.10
C MET A 68 -5.56 1.49 7.44
N LEU A 69 -4.70 1.01 6.54
CA LEU A 69 -3.93 -0.23 6.76
C LEU A 69 -2.83 -0.06 7.80
N LYS A 70 -2.18 1.11 7.82
CA LYS A 70 -1.13 1.44 8.79
C LYS A 70 -1.63 1.36 10.24
N GLU A 71 -2.89 1.75 10.47
CA GLU A 71 -3.52 1.67 11.79
C GLU A 71 -3.98 0.25 12.15
N LEU A 72 -4.24 -0.60 11.14
CA LEU A 72 -4.74 -1.96 11.35
C LEU A 72 -3.64 -2.90 11.87
N ASP A 73 -2.51 -2.98 11.17
CA ASP A 73 -1.39 -3.86 11.52
C ASP A 73 -0.10 -3.40 10.81
N PRO A 74 1.05 -3.32 11.52
CA PRO A 74 2.37 -3.09 10.92
C PRO A 74 2.75 -4.00 9.74
N HIS A 75 2.13 -5.18 9.60
CA HIS A 75 2.39 -6.10 8.49
C HIS A 75 1.45 -5.95 7.29
N SER A 76 0.39 -5.13 7.42
CA SER A 76 -0.53 -4.86 6.32
C SER A 76 -0.02 -3.69 5.48
N SER A 77 0.09 -3.88 4.16
CA SER A 77 0.51 -2.83 3.23
C SER A 77 -0.34 -2.84 1.97
N TYR A 78 -0.43 -1.67 1.34
CA TYR A 78 -1.08 -1.48 0.06
C TYR A 78 -0.03 -1.11 -0.99
N ILE A 79 -0.09 -1.77 -2.16
CA ILE A 79 0.79 -1.50 -3.29
C ILE A 79 -0.01 -0.79 -4.35
N ASP A 80 0.32 0.48 -4.58
CA ASP A 80 -0.31 1.28 -5.62
C ASP A 80 0.11 0.82 -7.03
N THR A 81 -0.67 1.21 -8.03
CA THR A 81 -0.47 0.78 -9.41
C THR A 81 0.89 1.22 -9.99
N ARG A 82 1.43 2.38 -9.57
CA ARG A 82 2.72 2.89 -10.06
C ARG A 82 3.87 2.07 -9.46
N SER A 83 3.75 1.70 -8.19
CA SER A 83 4.74 0.87 -7.47
C SER A 83 4.67 -0.61 -7.82
N MET A 84 3.52 -1.11 -8.29
CA MET A 84 3.33 -2.51 -8.67
C MET A 84 4.38 -3.01 -9.67
N THR A 85 4.78 -2.18 -10.63
CA THR A 85 5.80 -2.58 -11.62
C THR A 85 7.15 -2.86 -10.96
N LYS A 86 7.57 -2.03 -9.98
CA LYS A 86 8.82 -2.25 -9.23
C LYS A 86 8.74 -3.50 -8.37
N VAL A 87 7.65 -3.66 -7.63
CA VAL A 87 7.42 -4.83 -6.77
C VAL A 87 7.43 -6.12 -7.60
N GLN A 88 6.76 -6.12 -8.74
CA GLN A 88 6.71 -7.24 -9.68
C GLN A 88 8.09 -7.55 -10.29
N ALA A 89 8.91 -6.52 -10.48
CA ALA A 89 10.30 -6.63 -10.91
C ALA A 89 11.20 -7.26 -9.84
N ASP A 90 11.05 -6.83 -8.59
CA ASP A 90 11.78 -7.36 -7.43
C ASP A 90 11.43 -8.85 -7.21
N TYR A 91 10.14 -9.20 -7.27
CA TYR A 91 9.69 -10.59 -7.14
C TYR A 91 10.22 -11.51 -8.25
N GLN A 92 10.32 -11.00 -9.48
CA GLN A 92 10.87 -11.77 -10.60
C GLN A 92 12.40 -11.80 -10.58
N GLY A 93 13.05 -11.12 -9.64
CA GLY A 93 14.50 -10.93 -9.64
C GLY A 93 14.99 -10.29 -10.94
N SER A 94 14.16 -9.44 -11.57
CA SER A 94 14.47 -8.81 -12.85
C SER A 94 15.35 -7.57 -12.69
N PHE A 95 15.42 -7.01 -11.48
CA PHE A 95 16.32 -5.90 -11.16
C PHE A 95 17.33 -6.35 -10.10
N GLY A 96 18.60 -6.10 -10.40
CA GLY A 96 19.72 -6.38 -9.51
C GLY A 96 20.57 -5.13 -9.37
N GLY A 97 21.04 -4.85 -8.16
CA GLY A 97 22.14 -3.92 -7.97
C GLY A 97 23.48 -4.60 -8.28
N ILE A 98 24.56 -3.83 -8.29
CA ILE A 98 25.92 -4.35 -8.50
C ILE A 98 26.51 -5.07 -7.27
N GLY A 99 25.80 -5.06 -6.14
CA GLY A 99 26.19 -5.77 -4.92
C GLY A 99 27.22 -5.03 -4.06
N ILE A 100 27.00 -3.72 -3.84
CA ILE A 100 27.81 -2.90 -2.93
C ILE A 100 26.98 -2.30 -1.81
N TRP A 101 27.63 -2.09 -0.68
CA TRP A 101 27.23 -1.18 0.37
C TRP A 101 28.05 0.09 0.22
N PHE A 102 27.40 1.25 0.34
CA PHE A 102 28.08 2.54 0.20
C PHE A 102 27.56 3.56 1.20
N GLU A 103 28.37 4.55 1.45
CA GLU A 103 28.02 5.74 2.23
C GLU A 103 28.18 6.97 1.35
N VAL A 104 27.29 7.95 1.53
CA VAL A 104 27.37 9.25 0.85
C VAL A 104 27.59 10.30 1.93
N PRO A 105 28.84 10.72 2.17
CA PRO A 105 29.10 11.85 3.05
C PRO A 105 28.43 13.10 2.46
N ALA A 106 27.93 14.00 3.32
CA ALA A 106 27.15 15.16 2.89
C ALA A 106 27.88 15.99 1.80
N ASN A 107 27.30 16.05 0.60
CA ASN A 107 27.85 16.72 -0.58
C ASN A 107 29.26 16.26 -1.01
N ASP A 108 29.65 15.02 -0.73
CA ASP A 108 30.92 14.44 -1.19
C ASP A 108 30.69 13.24 -2.13
N THR A 109 31.79 12.57 -2.47
CA THR A 109 31.87 11.39 -3.31
C THR A 109 31.38 10.17 -2.56
N THR A 110 30.60 9.34 -3.25
CA THR A 110 30.15 8.04 -2.72
C THR A 110 31.33 7.13 -2.42
N VAL A 111 31.37 6.58 -1.20
CA VAL A 111 32.43 5.68 -0.73
C VAL A 111 31.86 4.28 -0.54
N VAL A 112 32.49 3.28 -1.12
CA VAL A 112 32.14 1.87 -0.92
C VAL A 112 32.53 1.46 0.50
N THR A 113 31.60 0.91 1.27
CA THR A 113 31.85 0.42 2.62
C THR A 113 32.06 -1.09 2.65
N SER A 114 31.42 -1.84 1.76
CA SER A 114 31.56 -3.29 1.64
C SER A 114 31.02 -3.82 0.31
N THR A 115 31.48 -4.98 -0.14
CA THR A 115 30.95 -5.72 -1.29
C THR A 115 30.25 -6.99 -0.82
N ILE A 116 29.24 -7.45 -1.56
CA ILE A 116 28.60 -8.75 -1.31
C ILE A 116 29.60 -9.86 -1.69
N PRO A 117 29.88 -10.84 -0.80
CA PRO A 117 30.73 -11.99 -1.11
C PRO A 117 30.20 -12.78 -2.31
N ASP A 118 31.09 -13.20 -3.20
CA ASP A 118 30.79 -13.85 -4.48
C ASP A 118 29.87 -13.02 -5.40
N GLY A 119 29.75 -11.72 -5.13
CA GLY A 119 28.92 -10.78 -5.87
C GLY A 119 29.62 -10.17 -7.09
N PRO A 120 28.87 -9.50 -8.00
CA PRO A 120 29.43 -8.91 -9.22
C PRO A 120 30.53 -7.89 -8.96
N SER A 121 30.36 -7.04 -7.95
CA SER A 121 31.36 -6.02 -7.60
C SER A 121 32.64 -6.59 -6.99
N GLU A 122 32.55 -7.64 -6.17
CA GLU A 122 33.73 -8.32 -5.64
C GLU A 122 34.50 -9.02 -6.77
N ALA A 123 33.80 -9.68 -7.69
CA ALA A 123 34.39 -10.30 -8.88
C ALA A 123 35.06 -9.26 -9.81
N ALA A 124 34.55 -8.03 -9.85
CA ALA A 124 35.14 -6.90 -10.56
C ALA A 124 36.32 -6.25 -9.80
N GLY A 125 36.58 -6.65 -8.56
CA GLY A 125 37.69 -6.15 -7.75
C GLY A 125 37.43 -4.84 -7.02
N LEU A 126 36.16 -4.43 -6.85
CA LEU A 126 35.80 -3.32 -5.98
C LEU A 126 36.14 -3.66 -4.52
N LEU A 127 36.69 -2.68 -3.81
CA LEU A 127 37.11 -2.84 -2.42
C LEU A 127 36.44 -1.80 -1.51
N PRO A 128 36.28 -2.12 -0.21
CA PRO A 128 35.96 -1.13 0.80
C PRO A 128 36.95 0.04 0.77
N GLY A 129 36.44 1.26 0.73
CA GLY A 129 37.20 2.51 0.64
C GLY A 129 37.27 3.11 -0.77
N ASP A 130 36.85 2.39 -1.80
CA ASP A 130 36.79 2.92 -3.17
C ASP A 130 35.80 4.08 -3.27
N ARG A 131 36.16 5.08 -4.08
CA ARG A 131 35.35 6.28 -4.34
C ARG A 131 34.72 6.20 -5.72
N ILE A 132 33.39 6.23 -5.79
CA ILE A 132 32.63 6.20 -7.04
C ILE A 132 32.35 7.62 -7.49
N ILE A 133 32.95 8.02 -8.61
CA ILE A 133 32.84 9.39 -9.16
C ILE A 133 31.76 9.52 -10.25
N ALA A 134 31.41 8.42 -10.91
CA ALA A 134 30.44 8.36 -11.99
C ALA A 134 29.83 6.97 -12.13
N VAL A 135 28.61 6.90 -12.64
CA VAL A 135 27.93 5.68 -13.10
C VAL A 135 27.57 5.90 -14.56
N ASN A 136 28.06 5.03 -15.44
CA ASN A 136 28.02 5.23 -16.90
C ASN A 136 28.62 6.61 -17.27
N ASP A 137 27.87 7.43 -18.01
CA ASP A 137 28.28 8.77 -18.44
C ASP A 137 27.85 9.88 -17.47
N SER A 138 27.27 9.54 -16.32
CA SER A 138 26.72 10.50 -15.36
C SER A 138 27.57 10.59 -14.10
N SER A 139 27.98 11.81 -13.72
CA SER A 139 28.62 12.03 -12.42
C SER A 139 27.60 11.87 -11.30
N ILE A 140 28.01 11.19 -10.23
CA ILE A 140 27.16 10.95 -9.06
C ILE A 140 27.57 11.76 -7.82
N ILE A 141 28.53 12.67 -7.97
CA ILE A 141 29.06 13.47 -6.87
C ILE A 141 27.97 14.41 -6.36
N GLY A 142 27.69 14.35 -5.05
CA GLY A 142 26.66 15.17 -4.41
C GLY A 142 25.22 14.72 -4.67
N LEU A 143 24.99 13.58 -5.33
CA LEU A 143 23.66 12.97 -5.43
C LEU A 143 23.25 12.34 -4.10
N THR A 144 21.93 12.23 -3.88
CA THR A 144 21.42 11.52 -2.71
C THR A 144 21.63 10.01 -2.86
N SER A 145 21.67 9.28 -1.74
CA SER A 145 21.76 7.81 -1.78
C SER A 145 20.65 7.17 -2.61
N LEU A 146 19.45 7.77 -2.62
CA LEU A 146 18.30 7.28 -3.37
C LEU A 146 18.47 7.48 -4.89
N ASP A 147 19.01 8.62 -5.31
CA ASP A 147 19.32 8.89 -6.72
C ASP A 147 20.40 7.94 -7.25
N ILE A 148 21.45 7.72 -6.46
CA ILE A 148 22.53 6.78 -6.80
C ILE A 148 21.99 5.35 -6.91
N GLN A 149 21.13 4.94 -5.97
CA GLN A 149 20.52 3.62 -6.02
C GLN A 149 19.71 3.42 -7.30
N ASN A 150 18.93 4.42 -7.72
CA ASN A 150 18.18 4.37 -8.98
C ASN A 150 19.07 4.31 -10.22
N LEU A 151 20.28 4.89 -10.18
CA LEU A 151 21.25 4.83 -11.28
C LEU A 151 21.97 3.48 -11.37
N ILE A 152 22.23 2.84 -10.22
CA ILE A 152 22.94 1.56 -10.13
C ILE A 152 22.00 0.37 -10.34
N MET A 153 20.71 0.52 -10.03
CA MET A 153 19.72 -0.52 -10.30
C MET A 153 19.42 -0.61 -11.79
N GLY A 154 19.61 -1.81 -12.34
CA GLY A 154 19.30 -2.11 -13.73
C GLY A 154 18.73 -3.52 -13.89
N PRO A 155 18.36 -3.91 -15.13
CA PRO A 155 17.98 -5.28 -15.43
C PRO A 155 19.09 -6.26 -15.03
N VAL A 156 18.73 -7.42 -14.47
CA VAL A 156 19.73 -8.43 -14.12
C VAL A 156 20.48 -8.90 -15.37
N GLY A 157 21.82 -8.82 -15.33
CA GLY A 157 22.70 -9.28 -16.39
C GLY A 157 23.18 -8.20 -17.37
N THR A 158 22.88 -6.92 -17.12
CA THR A 158 23.50 -5.76 -17.80
C THR A 158 24.62 -5.17 -16.95
#